data_AF-A0A8I1WNT6-F1
#
_entry.id   AF-A0A8I1WNT6-F1
#
_cell.length_a   1.000
_cell.length_b   1.000
_cell.length_c   1.000
_cell.angle_alpha   90.00
_cell.angle_beta   90.00
_cell.angle_gamma   90.00
#
_symmetry.space_group_name_H-M   'P 1'
#
loop_
_entity.id
_entity.type
_entity.pdbx_description
1 polymer ?
#
loop_
_entity_poly.entity_id
_entity_poly.type
_entity_poly.pdbx_seq_one_letter_code
_entity_poly.pdbx_strand_id
1 'polypeptide(L)' 'MLLTEYDEEKVLAQERQEAEIRTENKVREAVATDMIRDGESLAKIKKYSKLPEAAICKLAETMGVAVQ' A
#
# COMPACT_ATOMS: atom_id res chain seq x y z
N MET A 1 34.04 4.94 -27.75
CA MET A 1 33.43 4.90 -26.40
C MET A 1 32.57 6.14 -26.27
N LEU A 2 31.24 6.05 -26.44
CA LEU A 2 30.28 7.08 -26.01
C LEU A 2 28.82 6.63 -26.26
N LEU A 3 28.42 5.43 -25.81
CA LEU A 3 27.02 4.99 -25.98
C LEU A 3 26.56 3.97 -24.92
N THR A 4 27.05 4.08 -23.69
CA THR A 4 26.67 3.15 -22.60
C THR A 4 26.31 3.85 -21.29
N GLU A 5 26.72 5.11 -21.09
CA GLU A 5 26.48 5.84 -19.82
C GLU A 5 25.06 6.43 -19.72
N TYR A 6 24.34 6.61 -20.84
CA TYR A 6 23.04 7.27 -20.84
C TYR A 6 21.85 6.36 -20.46
N ASP A 7 22.07 5.04 -20.41
CA ASP A 7 21.01 4.07 -20.08
C ASP A 7 21.00 3.67 -18.60
N GLU A 8 22.13 3.72 -17.89
CA GLU A 8 22.20 3.29 -16.49
C GLU A 8 21.45 4.24 -15.53
N GLU A 9 21.56 5.56 -15.72
CA GLU A 9 20.85 6.53 -14.88
C GLU A 9 19.33 6.42 -15.01
N LYS A 10 18.83 6.05 -16.20
CA LYS A 10 17.41 5.96 -16.48
C LYS A 10 16.77 4.72 -15.85
N VAL A 11 17.51 3.61 -15.81
CA VAL A 11 17.09 2.37 -15.16
C VAL A 11 17.03 2.54 -13.64
N LEU A 12 18.03 3.20 -13.05
CA LEU A 12 18.07 3.51 -11.62
C LEU A 12 16.91 4.39 -11.15
N ALA A 13 16.44 5.32 -11.99
CA ALA A 13 15.29 6.16 -11.69
C ALA A 13 13.97 5.36 -11.66
N GLN A 14 13.80 4.38 -12.55
CA GLN A 14 12.61 3.52 -12.58
C GLN A 14 12.55 2.57 -11.36
N GLU A 15 13.67 1.98 -10.96
CA GLU A 15 13.71 1.10 -9.79
C GLU A 15 13.35 1.84 -8.48
N ARG A 16 13.73 3.11 -8.35
CA ARG A 16 13.36 3.93 -7.18
C ARG A 16 11.86 4.21 -7.10
N GLN A 17 11.22 4.51 -8.23
CA GLN A 17 9.77 4.74 -8.26
C GLN A 17 8.98 3.47 -7.92
N GLU A 18 9.40 2.31 -8.41
CA GLU A 18 8.73 1.05 -8.07
C GLU A 18 8.91 0.68 -6.58
N ALA A 19 10.08 0.97 -6.01
CA ALA A 19 10.33 0.75 -4.58
C ALA A 19 9.45 1.65 -3.68
N GLU A 20 9.26 2.92 -4.06
CA GLU A 20 8.37 3.86 -3.35
C GLU A 20 6.91 3.41 -3.40
N ILE A 21 6.41 2.98 -4.57
CA ILE A 21 5.02 2.51 -4.71
C ILE A 21 4.78 1.24 -3.88
N ARG A 22 5.75 0.33 -3.83
CA ARG A 22 5.66 -0.89 -3.00
C ARG A 22 5.69 -0.56 -1.51
N THR A 23 6.45 0.43 -1.08
CA THR A 23 6.48 0.85 0.33
C THR A 23 5.16 1.51 0.72
N GLU A 24 4.61 2.39 -0.13
CA GLU A 24 3.32 3.02 0.14
C GLU A 24 2.18 2.02 0.29
N ASN A 25 2.08 1.02 -0.60
CA ASN A 25 1.01 0.03 -0.52
C ASN A 25 1.12 -0.85 0.74
N LYS A 26 2.33 -1.25 1.11
CA LYS A 26 2.55 -2.00 2.37
C LYS A 26 2.18 -1.19 3.60
N VAL A 27 2.49 0.11 3.60
CA VAL A 27 2.10 1.01 4.71
C VAL A 27 0.59 1.17 4.77
N ARG A 28 -0.09 1.29 3.63
CA ARG A 28 -1.56 1.41 3.57
C ARG A 28 -2.27 0.16 4.08
N GLU A 29 -1.77 -1.03 3.71
CA GLU A 29 -2.28 -2.30 4.23
C GLU A 29 -2.03 -2.44 5.73
N ALA A 30 -0.83 -2.13 6.22
CA ALA A 30 -0.51 -2.17 7.64
C ALA A 30 -1.42 -1.23 8.47
N VAL A 31 -1.63 0.00 7.99
CA VAL A 31 -2.54 0.97 8.64
C VAL A 31 -3.97 0.44 8.67
N ALA A 32 -4.46 -0.16 7.57
CA ALA A 32 -5.79 -0.76 7.56
C ALA A 32 -5.89 -1.93 8.54
N THR A 33 -4.89 -2.81 8.59
CA THR A 33 -4.82 -3.95 9.52
C THR A 33 -4.85 -3.50 10.99
N ASP A 34 -4.05 -2.49 11.35
CA ASP A 34 -4.03 -1.97 12.71
C ASP A 34 -5.38 -1.34 13.09
N MET A 35 -5.97 -0.54 12.19
CA MET A 35 -7.28 0.06 12.44
C MET A 35 -8.43 -0.95 12.50
N ILE A 36 -8.38 -2.03 11.70
CA ILE A 36 -9.33 -3.15 11.80
C ILE A 36 -9.20 -3.82 13.17
N ARG A 37 -7.96 -4.04 13.64
CA ARG A 37 -7.71 -4.63 14.96
C ARG A 37 -8.20 -3.75 16.11
N ASP A 38 -8.09 -2.43 15.94
CA ASP A 38 -8.60 -1.44 16.88
C ASP A 38 -10.14 -1.34 16.88
N GLY A 39 -10.83 -2.02 15.96
CA GLY A 39 -12.28 -2.03 15.85
C GLY A 39 -12.85 -0.73 15.25
N GLU A 40 -12.05 -0.02 14.45
CA GLU A 40 -12.47 1.22 13.82
C GLU A 40 -13.47 0.98 12.69
N SER A 41 -14.31 1.98 12.40
CA SER A 41 -15.33 1.87 11.35
C SER A 41 -14.75 1.89 9.94
N LEU A 42 -15.47 1.28 9.00
CA LEU A 42 -15.06 1.19 7.59
C LEU A 42 -14.73 2.57 6.98
N ALA A 43 -15.55 3.57 7.30
CA ALA A 43 -15.38 4.94 6.81
C ALA A 43 -14.07 5.57 7.29
N LYS A 44 -13.68 5.29 8.55
CA LYS A 44 -12.43 5.78 9.11
C LYS A 44 -11.25 5.06 8.46
N ILE A 45 -11.29 3.74 8.37
CA ILE A 45 -10.24 2.94 7.74
C ILE A 45 -10.01 3.40 6.30
N LYS A 46 -11.08 3.60 5.53
CA LYS A 46 -11.03 4.10 4.14
C LYS A 46 -10.38 5.48 4.04
N LYS A 47 -10.64 6.37 5.00
CA LYS A 47 -10.06 7.72 5.04
C LYS A 47 -8.55 7.71 5.30
N TYR A 48 -8.07 6.85 6.20
CA TYR A 48 -6.67 6.84 6.63
C TYR A 48 -5.79 5.88 5.84
N SER A 49 -6.25 4.66 5.56
CA SER A 49 -5.52 3.69 4.74
C SER A 49 -5.53 4.04 3.25
N LYS A 50 -6.47 4.88 2.80
CA LYS A 50 -6.73 5.16 1.37
C LYS A 50 -6.94 3.89 0.53
N LEU A 51 -7.31 2.78 1.16
CA LEU A 51 -7.63 1.53 0.46
C LEU A 51 -9.07 1.52 -0.03
N PRO A 52 -9.35 0.82 -1.13
CA PRO A 52 -10.71 0.56 -1.55
C PRO A 52 -11.41 -0.33 -0.52
N GLU A 53 -12.70 -0.13 -0.38
CA GLU A 53 -13.56 -0.83 0.57
C GLU A 53 -13.47 -2.36 0.43
N ALA A 54 -13.45 -2.85 -0.81
CA ALA A 54 -13.29 -4.28 -1.09
C ALA A 54 -11.96 -4.86 -0.56
N ALA A 55 -10.88 -4.07 -0.54
CA ALA A 55 -9.60 -4.52 0.03
C ALA A 55 -9.66 -4.54 1.57
N ILE A 56 -10.34 -3.56 2.17
CA ILE A 56 -10.54 -3.50 3.62
C ILE A 56 -11.40 -4.67 4.09
N CYS A 57 -12.50 -4.99 3.39
CA CYS A 57 -13.34 -6.14 3.72
C CYS A 57 -12.58 -7.45 3.58
N LYS A 58 -11.78 -7.63 2.52
CA LYS A 58 -10.91 -8.82 2.38
C LYS A 58 -9.90 -8.92 3.51
N LEU A 59 -9.26 -7.82 3.91
CA LEU A 59 -8.34 -7.79 5.04
C LEU A 59 -9.05 -8.19 6.34
N ALA A 60 -10.23 -7.64 6.58
CA ALA A 60 -11.06 -7.96 7.73
C ALA A 60 -11.47 -9.44 7.77
N GLU A 61 -11.92 -9.99 6.65
CA GLU A 61 -12.25 -11.42 6.49
C GLU A 61 -11.04 -12.31 6.78
N THR A 62 -9.85 -11.96 6.25
CA THR A 62 -8.62 -12.73 6.53
C THR A 62 -8.20 -12.68 8.01
N MET A 63 -8.60 -11.63 8.72
CA MET A 63 -8.36 -11.47 10.16
C MET A 63 -9.49 -12.04 11.02
N GLY A 64 -10.61 -12.46 10.44
CA GLY A 64 -11.79 -12.92 11.17
C GLY A 64 -12.53 -11.81 11.92
N VAL A 65 -12.33 -10.54 11.52
CA VAL A 65 -12.99 -9.38 12.14
C VAL A 65 -14.10 -8.88 11.21
N ALA A 66 -15.27 -8.58 11.75
CA ALA A 66 -16.34 -7.94 11.00
C ALA A 66 -16.14 -6.41 11.07
N VAL A 67 -15.90 -5.77 9.93
CA VAL A 67 -15.86 -4.30 9.82
C VAL A 67 -17.27 -3.81 9.52
N GLN A 68 -17.74 -2.82 10.30
CA GLN A 68 -19.05 -2.20 10.18
C GLN A 68 -18.96 -0.72 9.79
#